data_AF-A0A932TR25-F1
#
_entry.id   AF-A0A932TR25-F1
#
_cell.length_a   1.000
_cell.length_b   1.000
_cell.length_c   1.000
_cell.angle_alpha   90.00
_cell.angle_beta   90.00
_cell.angle_gamma   90.00
#
_symmetry.space_group_name_H-M   'P 1'
#
loop_
_entity.id
_entity.type
_entity.pdbx_description
1 polymer ?
#
loop_
_entity_poly.entity_id
_entity_poly.type
_entity_poly.pdbx_seq_one_letter_code
_entity_poly.pdbx_strand_id
1 'polypeptide(L)'
;MARIPTALDGEIPWDIFFSSAKPEVVMQLDLGNALHGGGEPVPFLERYPGRARTVHLKDYSKTNDRVLIGEGEVAWQAVFQACERVGGTEYYIVEQESYPYPPMESVDRCLQNLRRMGK
;
A
#
# COMPACT_ATOMS: atom_id res chain seq x y z
N MET A 1 -17.37 -9.43 -12.10
CA MET A 1 -16.19 -8.64 -12.47
C MET A 1 -16.57 -7.17 -12.41
N ALA A 2 -16.25 -6.47 -11.33
CA ALA A 2 -16.48 -5.04 -11.25
C ALA A 2 -15.44 -4.34 -12.13
N ARG A 3 -15.87 -3.58 -13.13
CA ARG A 3 -14.99 -2.68 -13.88
C ARG A 3 -14.53 -1.59 -12.91
N ILE A 4 -13.22 -1.48 -12.71
CA ILE A 4 -12.63 -0.38 -11.93
C ILE A 4 -12.97 0.92 -12.69
N PRO A 5 -13.71 1.88 -12.11
CA PRO A 5 -14.26 3.04 -12.81
C PRO A 5 -13.23 4.10 -13.26
N THR A 6 -11.93 3.79 -13.18
CA THR A 6 -10.80 4.68 -13.50
C THR A 6 -10.03 4.30 -14.77
N ALA A 7 -10.48 3.30 -15.52
CA ALA A 7 -9.78 2.87 -16.73
C ALA A 7 -9.83 3.95 -17.83
N LEU A 8 -8.65 4.30 -18.36
CA LEU A 8 -8.51 5.07 -19.60
C LEU A 8 -8.39 4.07 -20.74
N ASP A 9 -9.35 4.08 -21.67
CA ASP A 9 -9.42 3.14 -22.80
C ASP A 9 -9.37 1.64 -22.42
N GLY A 10 -9.79 1.31 -21.19
CA GLY A 10 -9.79 -0.06 -20.67
C GLY A 10 -8.53 -0.45 -19.89
N GLU A 11 -7.54 0.43 -19.80
CA GLU A 11 -6.30 0.23 -19.04
C GLU A 11 -6.28 1.08 -17.76
N ILE A 12 -5.66 0.57 -16.70
CA ILE A 12 -5.51 1.30 -15.44
C ILE A 12 -4.47 2.41 -15.64
N PRO A 13 -4.75 3.70 -15.29
CA PRO A 13 -3.80 4.79 -15.49
C PRO A 13 -2.43 4.57 -14.85
N TRP A 14 -2.41 3.91 -13.69
CA TRP A 14 -1.19 3.45 -13.02
C TRP A 14 -0.34 2.58 -13.95
N ASP A 15 -0.96 1.60 -14.61
CA ASP A 15 -0.27 0.68 -15.52
C ASP A 15 0.17 1.39 -16.81
N ILE A 16 -0.63 2.29 -17.37
CA ILE A 16 -0.25 3.12 -18.53
C ILE A 16 1.02 3.90 -18.22
N PHE A 17 1.05 4.57 -17.06
CA PHE A 17 2.20 5.38 -16.66
C PHE A 17 3.44 4.51 -16.41
N PHE A 18 3.35 3.48 -15.57
CA PHE A 18 4.53 2.70 -15.19
C PHE A 18 5.03 1.76 -16.28
N SER A 19 4.18 1.29 -17.20
CA SER A 19 4.63 0.56 -18.39
C SER A 19 5.40 1.44 -19.38
N SER A 20 5.10 2.74 -19.41
CA SER A 20 5.74 3.72 -20.33
C SER A 20 6.93 4.45 -19.71
N ALA A 21 6.97 4.56 -18.38
CA ALA A 21 8.03 5.25 -17.65
C ALA A 21 9.35 4.47 -17.65
N LYS A 22 10.48 5.19 -17.62
CA LYS A 22 11.80 4.56 -17.52
C LYS A 22 11.96 3.77 -16.20
N PRO A 23 12.79 2.71 -16.15
CA PRO A 23 12.95 1.87 -14.97
C PRO A 23 13.37 2.61 -13.70
N GLU A 24 14.05 3.75 -13.83
CA GLU A 24 14.53 4.57 -12.70
C GLU A 24 13.40 5.35 -11.99
N VAL A 25 12.24 5.50 -12.63
CA VAL A 25 11.07 6.10 -12.00
C VAL A 25 10.48 5.09 -11.03
N VAL A 26 10.56 5.34 -9.73
CA VAL A 26 10.04 4.42 -8.70
C VAL A 26 8.58 4.71 -8.36
N MET A 27 7.89 3.68 -7.90
CA MET A 27 6.56 3.74 -7.30
C MET A 27 6.67 4.05 -5.81
N GLN A 28 5.70 4.81 -5.31
CA GLN A 28 5.34 4.86 -3.89
C GLN A 28 3.85 4.53 -3.80
N LEU A 29 3.56 3.22 -3.78
CA LEU A 29 2.18 2.75 -3.72
C LEU A 29 1.62 2.98 -2.32
N ASP A 30 0.44 3.59 -2.25
CA ASP A 30 -0.38 3.66 -1.05
C ASP A 30 -1.37 2.49 -1.03
N LEU A 31 -1.21 1.61 -0.04
CA LEU A 31 -2.00 0.39 0.10
C LEU A 31 -3.47 0.69 0.40
N GLY A 32 -3.73 1.68 1.26
CA GLY A 32 -5.07 2.06 1.68
C GLY A 32 -5.85 2.70 0.54
N ASN A 33 -5.21 3.60 -0.21
CA ASN A 33 -5.82 4.22 -1.39
C ASN A 33 -6.07 3.22 -2.51
N ALA A 34 -5.13 2.29 -2.75
CA ALA A 34 -5.34 1.21 -3.73
C ALA A 34 -6.59 0.40 -3.38
N LEU A 35 -6.69 -0.08 -2.13
CA LEU A 35 -7.84 -0.86 -1.66
C LEU A 35 -9.15 -0.07 -1.68
N HIS A 36 -9.13 1.20 -1.29
CA HIS A 36 -10.30 2.07 -1.36
C HIS A 36 -10.78 2.29 -2.80
N GLY A 37 -9.85 2.36 -3.76
CA GLY A 37 -10.13 2.40 -5.20
C GLY A 37 -10.53 1.07 -5.82
N GLY A 38 -10.62 -0.01 -5.04
CA GLY A 38 -10.93 -1.37 -5.51
C GLY A 38 -9.75 -2.08 -6.19
N GLY A 39 -8.53 -1.56 -6.05
CA GLY A 39 -7.30 -2.16 -6.53
C GLY A 39 -6.62 -3.01 -5.45
N GLU A 40 -6.19 -4.21 -5.82
CA GLU A 40 -5.42 -5.08 -4.93
C GLU A 40 -3.94 -4.66 -4.92
N PRO A 41 -3.31 -4.36 -3.77
CA PRO A 41 -1.96 -3.81 -3.74
C PRO A 41 -0.86 -4.76 -4.23
N VAL A 42 -0.95 -6.05 -3.89
CA VAL A 42 0.10 -7.05 -4.19
C VAL A 42 0.38 -7.16 -5.69
N PRO A 43 -0.63 -7.28 -6.58
CA PRO A 43 -0.40 -7.24 -8.03
C PRO A 43 0.36 -6.02 -8.52
N PHE A 44 0.14 -4.83 -7.95
CA PHE A 44 0.87 -3.62 -8.35
C PHE A 44 2.33 -3.65 -7.88
N LEU A 45 2.59 -4.16 -6.66
CA LEU A 45 3.94 -4.32 -6.11
C LEU A 45 4.77 -5.34 -6.91
N GLU A 46 4.14 -6.41 -7.40
CA GLU A 46 4.81 -7.49 -8.12
C GLU A 46 5.01 -7.19 -9.62
N ARG A 47 4.10 -6.43 -10.23
CA ARG A 47 4.09 -6.17 -11.68
C ARG A 47 5.32 -5.44 -12.19
N TYR A 48 5.92 -4.59 -11.36
CA TYR A 48 7.07 -3.76 -11.72
C TYR A 48 8.24 -4.01 -10.75
N PRO A 49 8.97 -5.14 -10.89
CA PRO A 49 10.03 -5.53 -9.97
C PRO A 49 11.09 -4.44 -9.77
N GLY A 50 11.51 -4.24 -8.53
CA GLY A 50 12.52 -3.28 -8.13
C GLY A 50 12.09 -1.81 -8.15
N ARG A 51 10.81 -1.52 -8.46
CA ARG A 51 10.29 -0.15 -8.54
C ARG A 51 9.47 0.27 -7.32
N ALA A 52 9.10 -0.62 -6.40
CA ALA A 52 8.41 -0.24 -5.16
C ALA A 52 9.42 0.06 -4.02
N ARG A 53 10.37 0.97 -4.26
CA ARG A 53 11.46 1.30 -3.31
C ARG A 53 10.98 1.89 -1.99
N THR A 54 9.85 2.57 -2.03
CA THR A 54 9.13 3.04 -0.85
C THR A 54 7.67 2.64 -0.95
N VAL A 55 7.01 2.36 0.17
CA VAL A 55 5.59 2.00 0.20
C VAL A 55 4.92 2.70 1.38
N HIS A 56 3.76 3.32 1.13
CA HIS A 56 2.93 3.86 2.19
C HIS A 56 2.14 2.73 2.85
N LEU A 57 2.52 2.39 4.08
CA LEU A 57 1.76 1.49 4.93
C LEU A 57 0.59 2.26 5.52
N LYS A 58 -0.55 2.17 4.85
CA LYS A 58 -1.84 2.69 5.29
C LYS A 58 -2.80 1.52 5.36
N ASP A 59 -3.31 1.23 6.55
CA ASP A 59 -4.29 0.16 6.69
C ASP A 59 -5.63 0.58 6.09
N TYR A 60 -6.46 -0.41 5.83
CA TYR A 60 -7.75 -0.24 5.19
C TYR A 60 -8.79 -1.06 5.93
N SER A 61 -9.96 -0.47 6.16
CA SER A 61 -11.15 -1.18 6.60
C SER A 61 -12.35 -0.65 5.85
N LYS A 62 -13.28 -1.54 5.48
CA LYS A 62 -14.54 -1.16 4.82
C LYS A 62 -15.48 -0.37 5.72
N THR A 63 -15.31 -0.48 7.04
CA THR A 63 -16.26 0.06 8.02
C THR A 63 -15.64 1.06 8.99
N ASN A 64 -14.31 1.20 8.99
CA ASN A 64 -13.59 2.10 9.89
C ASN A 64 -12.46 2.83 9.15
N ASP A 65 -12.65 4.11 8.89
CA ASP A 65 -11.66 4.98 8.23
C ASP A 65 -10.50 5.40 9.15
N ARG A 66 -10.56 5.07 10.44
CA ARG A 66 -9.54 5.41 11.45
C ARG A 66 -8.74 4.19 11.91
N VAL A 67 -8.75 3.11 11.15
CA VAL A 67 -8.04 1.89 11.52
C VAL A 67 -6.52 2.12 11.57
N LEU A 68 -5.86 1.53 12.57
CA LEU A 68 -4.40 1.57 12.68
C LEU A 68 -3.77 0.43 11.86
N ILE A 69 -2.49 0.58 11.52
CA ILE A 69 -1.70 -0.51 10.89
C ILE A 69 -1.82 -1.80 11.70
N GLY A 70 -2.20 -2.89 11.03
CA GLY A 70 -2.33 -4.23 11.61
C GLY A 70 -3.71 -4.52 12.22
N GLU A 71 -4.63 -3.55 12.21
CA GLU A 71 -5.97 -3.69 12.79
C GLU A 71 -7.07 -3.72 11.72
N GLY A 72 -6.71 -3.53 10.44
CA GLY A 72 -7.63 -3.55 9.31
C GLY A 72 -7.62 -4.85 8.52
N GLU A 73 -7.92 -4.72 7.23
CA GLU A 73 -8.16 -5.80 6.29
C GLU A 73 -6.98 -5.97 5.29
N VAL A 74 -5.91 -5.19 5.41
CA VAL A 74 -4.72 -5.36 4.57
C VAL A 74 -4.09 -6.74 4.83
N ALA A 75 -3.82 -7.48 3.76
CA ALA A 75 -3.10 -8.76 3.81
C ALA A 75 -1.59 -8.56 4.05
N TRP A 76 -1.22 -8.07 5.23
CA TRP A 76 0.13 -7.60 5.57
C TRP A 76 1.25 -8.59 5.25
N GLN A 77 1.06 -9.88 5.52
CA GLN A 77 2.07 -10.89 5.21
C GLN A 77 2.39 -10.96 3.71
N ALA A 78 1.36 -10.92 2.85
CA ALA A 78 1.53 -10.95 1.40
C ALA A 78 2.15 -9.64 0.89
N VAL A 79 1.73 -8.49 1.43
CA VAL A 79 2.31 -7.18 1.13
C VAL A 79 3.80 -7.17 1.43
N PHE A 80 4.20 -7.56 2.64
CA PHE A 80 5.61 -7.56 3.02
C PHE A 80 6.45 -8.52 2.18
N GLN A 81 5.91 -9.70 1.85
CA GLN A 81 6.57 -10.63 0.94
C GLN A 81 6.77 -10.04 -0.46
N ALA A 82 5.75 -9.38 -1.02
CA ALA A 82 5.85 -8.73 -2.33
C ALA A 82 6.88 -7.60 -2.32
N CYS A 83 6.84 -6.73 -1.31
CA CYS A 83 7.79 -5.63 -1.11
C CYS A 83 9.25 -6.14 -1.04
N GLU A 84 9.52 -7.13 -0.20
CA GLU A 84 10.87 -7.63 0.08
C GLU A 84 11.43 -8.52 -1.03
N ARG A 85 10.58 -9.33 -1.69
CA ARG A 85 11.06 -10.27 -2.71
C ARG A 85 11.09 -9.68 -4.11
N VAL A 86 10.15 -8.78 -4.42
CA VAL A 86 9.93 -8.29 -5.79
C VAL A 86 10.06 -6.78 -5.86
N GLY A 87 9.44 -6.05 -4.93
CA GLY A 87 9.38 -4.60 -4.93
C GLY A 87 10.73 -3.90 -4.79
N GLY A 88 11.69 -4.56 -4.14
CA GLY A 88 12.98 -3.96 -3.77
C GLY A 88 12.82 -2.87 -2.72
N THR A 89 11.81 -2.98 -1.86
CA THR A 89 11.45 -1.94 -0.89
C THR A 89 12.56 -1.72 0.12
N GLU A 90 12.96 -0.45 0.27
CA GLU A 90 13.99 0.00 1.21
C GLU A 90 13.36 0.66 2.44
N TYR A 91 12.22 1.35 2.25
CA TYR A 91 11.51 2.04 3.33
C TYR A 91 10.02 1.75 3.30
N TYR A 92 9.52 1.33 4.45
CA TYR A 92 8.11 1.36 4.78
C TYR A 92 7.78 2.71 5.44
N ILE A 93 6.85 3.45 4.87
CA ILE A 93 6.42 4.77 5.35
C ILE A 93 5.06 4.59 5.99
N VAL A 94 4.98 4.74 7.31
CA VAL A 94 3.71 4.68 8.04
C VAL A 94 2.89 5.92 7.73
N GLU A 95 1.68 5.74 7.20
CA GLU A 95 0.75 6.82 6.93
C GLU A 95 -0.54 6.62 7.72
N GLN A 96 -0.77 7.51 8.68
CA GLN A 96 -2.03 7.62 9.42
C GLN A 96 -2.62 9.00 9.17
N GLU A 97 -3.76 9.08 8.49
CA GLU A 97 -4.42 10.35 8.14
C GLU A 97 -5.70 10.62 8.95
N SER A 98 -6.23 9.57 9.57
CA SER A 98 -7.47 9.57 10.36
C SER A 98 -7.21 8.87 11.68
N TYR A 99 -7.57 9.49 12.80
CA TYR A 99 -7.01 9.09 14.09
C TYR A 99 -8.08 8.62 15.08
N PRO A 100 -7.95 7.40 15.65
CA PRO A 100 -8.78 6.94 16.77
C PRO A 100 -8.23 7.42 18.14
N TYR A 101 -6.98 7.86 18.19
CA TYR A 101 -6.25 8.33 19.37
C TYR A 101 -5.49 9.64 19.03
N PRO A 102 -4.84 10.33 19.99
CA PRO A 102 -3.92 11.41 19.68
C PRO A 102 -2.80 10.97 18.71
N PRO A 103 -2.31 11.84 17.80
CA PRO A 103 -1.40 11.43 16.72
C PRO A 103 -0.16 10.66 17.17
N MET A 104 0.51 11.12 18.23
CA MET A 104 1.71 10.44 18.74
C MET A 104 1.41 9.06 19.33
N GLU A 105 0.22 8.87 19.90
CA GLU A 105 -0.24 7.57 20.39
C GLU A 105 -0.56 6.63 19.21
N SER A 106 -1.22 7.13 18.16
CA SER A 106 -1.47 6.36 16.95
C SER A 106 -0.17 5.88 16.30
N VAL A 107 0.85 6.76 16.22
CA VAL A 107 2.18 6.40 15.70
C VAL A 107 2.83 5.29 16.53
N ASP A 108 2.81 5.41 17.86
CA ASP A 108 3.38 4.37 18.75
C ASP A 108 2.67 3.03 18.57
N ARG A 109 1.33 3.02 18.50
CA ARG A 109 0.54 1.80 18.29
C ARG A 109 0.80 1.17 16.92
N CYS A 110 0.87 1.96 15.85
CA CYS A 110 1.25 1.47 14.53
C CYS A 110 2.65 0.83 14.54
N LEU A 111 3.63 1.46 15.19
CA LEU A 111 4.98 0.91 15.34
C LEU A 111 4.98 -0.40 16.13
N GLN A 112 4.20 -0.50 17.22
CA GLN A 112 4.06 -1.74 17.97
C GLN A 112 3.44 -2.87 17.12
N ASN A 113 2.43 -2.57 16.32
CA ASN A 113 1.80 -3.54 15.44
C ASN A 113 2.76 -4.03 14.36
N LEU A 114 3.55 -3.14 13.75
CA LEU A 114 4.62 -3.50 12.82
C LEU A 114 5.68 -4.42 13.45
N ARG A 115 6.14 -4.10 14.66
CA ARG A 115 7.07 -4.96 15.41
C ARG A 115 6.52 -6.35 15.67
N ARG A 116 5.23 -6.47 16.00
CA ARG A 116 4.54 -7.77 16.15
C ARG A 116 4.49 -8.56 14.84
N MET A 117 4.47 -7.87 13.71
CA MET A 117 4.57 -8.47 12.36
C MET A 117 6.01 -8.73 11.91
N GLY A 118 7.00 -8.48 12.77
CA GLY A 118 8.43 -8.69 12.46
C GLY A 118 9.04 -7.60 11.58
N LYS A 119 8.46 -6.39 11.60
CA LYS A 119 8.94 -5.20 10.89
C LYS A 119 9.52 -4.15 11.85
#